data_AF-K1KBV1-F1
#
_entry.id   AF-K1KBV1-F1
#
_cell.length_a   1.000
_cell.length_b   1.000
_cell.length_c   1.000
_cell.angle_alpha   90.00
_cell.angle_beta   90.00
_cell.angle_gamma   90.00
#
_symmetry.space_group_name_H-M   'P 1'
#
loop_
_entity.id
_entity.type
_entity.pdbx_description
1 polymer ?
#
loop_
_entity_poly.entity_id
_entity_poly.type
_entity_poly.pdbx_seq_one_letter_code
_entity_poly.pdbx_strand_id
1 'polypeptide(L)'
;MALPGIISCLHPVSSPAELSRQLQQGQQTRAEAFWLPAALHDQAAAVLAALDDKSSLFLDQPVAGLSLRSHDGVMQEAGTLLLGNGQQLTLASTKGDGGLVPTSALAEMADWLEAGHRHFCCSAAVQPVARAILNIWPLDPYLARHFLVSFTPLLCEATEADYLAVFQARESPAMAQSDWVQAYMKLEKRLHRSYLDH
;
A
#
# COMPACT_ATOMS: atom_id res chain seq x y z
N MET A 1 -3.82 -6.11 -17.69
CA MET A 1 -4.37 -5.85 -16.35
C MET A 1 -4.51 -4.34 -16.20
N ALA A 2 -5.48 -3.84 -15.41
CA ALA A 2 -5.57 -2.41 -15.12
C ALA A 2 -4.43 -1.99 -14.15
N LEU A 3 -4.03 -0.72 -14.19
CA LEU A 3 -3.04 -0.17 -13.27
C LEU A 3 -3.58 -0.20 -11.83
N PRO A 4 -2.79 -0.64 -10.83
CA PRO A 4 -3.26 -0.74 -9.46
C PRO A 4 -3.57 0.63 -8.88
N GLY A 5 -4.71 0.78 -8.20
CA GLY A 5 -5.09 2.03 -7.54
C GLY A 5 -4.24 2.32 -6.31
N ILE A 6 -3.86 1.28 -5.57
CA ILE A 6 -2.91 1.36 -4.47
C ILE A 6 -1.89 0.23 -4.57
N ILE A 7 -0.63 0.60 -4.39
CA ILE A 7 0.50 -0.31 -4.24
C ILE A 7 0.86 -0.38 -2.76
N SER A 8 0.83 -1.59 -2.20
CA SER A 8 1.17 -1.89 -0.80
C SER A 8 2.69 -2.02 -0.64
N CYS A 9 3.33 -1.00 -0.09
CA CYS A 9 4.75 -1.01 0.22
C CYS A 9 5.03 -1.85 1.46
N LEU A 10 5.73 -2.97 1.27
CA LEU A 10 6.09 -3.89 2.34
C LEU A 10 7.13 -3.27 3.27
N HIS A 11 6.99 -3.56 4.55
CA HIS A 11 7.89 -3.10 5.60
C HIS A 11 9.11 -4.02 5.71
N PRO A 12 10.33 -3.47 5.81
CA PRO A 12 11.52 -4.25 6.15
C PRO A 12 11.33 -4.99 7.48
N VAL A 13 11.48 -6.31 7.47
CA VAL A 13 11.31 -7.17 8.64
C VAL A 13 12.41 -8.21 8.69
N SER A 14 12.73 -8.66 9.90
CA SER A 14 13.86 -9.55 10.13
C SER A 14 13.51 -11.04 10.00
N SER A 15 12.22 -11.40 9.96
CA SER A 15 11.78 -12.79 9.85
C SER A 15 10.88 -13.07 8.64
N PRO A 16 11.04 -14.23 7.97
CA PRO A 16 10.14 -14.65 6.90
C PRO A 16 8.67 -14.78 7.35
N ALA A 17 8.44 -15.07 8.64
CA ALA A 17 7.11 -15.16 9.21
C ALA A 17 6.40 -13.79 9.24
N GLU A 18 7.11 -12.73 9.60
CA GLU A 18 6.58 -11.37 9.55
C GLU A 18 6.30 -10.93 8.11
N LEU A 19 7.17 -11.26 7.16
CA LEU A 19 6.94 -10.95 5.75
C LEU A 19 5.71 -11.69 5.22
N SER A 20 5.60 -12.99 5.52
CA SER A 20 4.44 -13.81 5.16
C SER A 20 3.14 -13.24 5.74
N ARG A 21 3.18 -12.74 6.98
CA ARG A 21 2.04 -12.05 7.61
C ARG A 21 1.63 -10.80 6.81
N GLN A 22 2.58 -9.95 6.43
CA GLN A 22 2.28 -8.75 5.64
C GLN A 22 1.61 -9.11 4.31
N LEU A 23 2.13 -10.12 3.62
CA LEU A 23 1.57 -10.60 2.34
C LEU A 23 0.17 -11.17 2.52
N GLN A 24 -0.02 -12.06 3.50
CA GLN A 24 -1.31 -12.68 3.78
C GLN A 24 -2.37 -11.63 4.11
N GLN A 25 -2.05 -10.67 5.00
CA GLN A 25 -2.99 -9.62 5.35
C GLN A 25 -3.28 -8.70 4.17
N GLY A 26 -2.26 -8.35 3.36
CA GLY A 26 -2.47 -7.56 2.14
C GLY A 26 -3.39 -8.27 1.14
N GLN A 27 -3.24 -9.58 0.95
CA GLN A 27 -4.14 -10.37 0.08
C GLN A 27 -5.57 -10.42 0.65
N GLN A 28 -5.72 -10.60 1.96
CA GLN A 28 -7.03 -10.56 2.64
C GLN A 28 -7.72 -9.20 2.48
N THR A 29 -6.96 -8.12 2.44
CA THR A 29 -7.46 -6.75 2.22
C THR A 29 -7.44 -6.33 0.74
N ARG A 30 -7.31 -7.31 -0.17
CA ARG A 30 -7.38 -7.13 -1.62
C ARG A 30 -6.36 -6.10 -2.17
N ALA A 31 -5.14 -6.13 -1.67
CA ALA A 31 -4.03 -5.43 -2.30
C ALA A 31 -3.85 -5.93 -3.75
N GLU A 32 -3.81 -5.00 -4.72
CA GLU A 32 -3.65 -5.32 -6.14
C GLU A 32 -2.17 -5.43 -6.54
N ALA A 33 -1.29 -4.82 -5.76
CA ALA A 33 0.14 -4.81 -5.99
C ALA A 33 0.91 -4.65 -4.69
N PHE A 34 2.10 -5.24 -4.65
CA PHE A 34 3.04 -5.14 -3.55
C PHE A 34 4.34 -4.52 -4.05
N TRP A 35 4.91 -3.62 -3.26
CA TRP A 35 6.24 -3.08 -3.49
C TRP A 35 7.22 -3.68 -2.49
N LEU A 36 8.21 -4.41 -3.00
CA LEU A 36 9.24 -5.06 -2.19
C LEU A 36 10.49 -4.15 -2.10
N PRO A 37 10.79 -3.62 -0.91
CA PRO A 37 11.95 -2.75 -0.73
C PRO A 37 13.26 -3.53 -0.94
N ALA A 38 14.31 -2.84 -1.36
CA ALA A 38 15.65 -3.42 -1.58
C ALA A 38 16.16 -4.29 -0.42
N ALA A 39 15.82 -3.92 0.82
CA ALA A 39 16.19 -4.65 2.03
C ALA A 39 15.63 -6.09 2.12
N LEU A 40 14.64 -6.44 1.30
CA LEU A 40 13.98 -7.75 1.27
C LEU A 40 14.19 -8.50 -0.06
N HIS A 41 15.12 -8.05 -0.90
CA HIS A 41 15.33 -8.64 -2.24
C HIS A 41 15.89 -10.05 -2.22
N ASP A 42 16.56 -10.45 -1.13
CA ASP A 42 16.96 -11.84 -0.87
C ASP A 42 15.75 -12.78 -0.76
N GLN A 43 14.57 -12.25 -0.40
CA GLN A 43 13.31 -12.98 -0.29
C GLN A 43 12.42 -12.85 -1.54
N ALA A 44 12.83 -12.11 -2.57
CA ALA A 44 11.98 -11.76 -3.71
C ALA A 44 11.37 -12.97 -4.44
N ALA A 45 12.14 -14.05 -4.62
CA ALA A 45 11.65 -15.27 -5.25
C ALA A 45 10.55 -15.96 -4.40
N ALA A 46 10.71 -15.99 -3.08
CA ALA A 46 9.72 -16.56 -2.18
C ALA A 46 8.45 -15.70 -2.12
N VAL A 47 8.61 -14.37 -2.12
CA VAL A 47 7.48 -13.42 -2.20
C VAL A 47 6.71 -13.65 -3.50
N LEU A 48 7.39 -13.68 -4.64
CA LEU A 48 6.75 -13.88 -5.95
C LEU A 48 5.97 -15.21 -6.00
N ALA A 49 6.52 -16.27 -5.43
CA ALA A 49 5.86 -17.59 -5.37
C ALA A 49 4.65 -17.63 -4.43
N ALA A 50 4.60 -16.75 -3.42
CA ALA A 50 3.50 -16.68 -2.45
C ALA A 50 2.35 -15.75 -2.89
N LEU A 51 2.59 -14.89 -3.88
CA LEU A 51 1.56 -14.00 -4.42
C LEU A 51 0.59 -14.76 -5.33
N ASP A 52 -0.68 -14.38 -5.28
CA ASP A 52 -1.64 -14.85 -6.27
C ASP A 52 -1.31 -14.28 -7.67
N ASP A 53 -1.89 -14.89 -8.71
CA ASP A 53 -1.67 -14.45 -10.10
C ASP A 53 -2.24 -13.06 -10.40
N LYS A 54 -3.09 -12.52 -9.53
CA LYS A 54 -3.78 -11.23 -9.72
C LYS A 54 -2.99 -10.06 -9.13
N SER A 55 -2.16 -10.32 -8.13
CA SER A 55 -1.37 -9.33 -7.43
C SER A 55 -0.04 -9.12 -8.13
N SER A 56 0.27 -7.88 -8.50
CA SER A 56 1.59 -7.53 -9.05
C SER A 56 2.66 -7.45 -7.96
N LEU A 57 3.89 -7.83 -8.31
CA LEU A 57 5.10 -7.56 -7.53
C LEU A 57 5.93 -6.47 -8.20
N PHE A 58 6.25 -5.43 -7.46
CA PHE A 58 7.14 -4.36 -7.89
C PHE A 58 8.40 -4.33 -7.03
N LEU A 59 9.55 -4.08 -7.67
CA LEU A 59 10.86 -4.09 -7.02
C LEU A 59 11.54 -2.73 -7.17
N ASP A 60 12.28 -2.30 -6.14
CA ASP A 60 13.13 -1.10 -6.19
C ASP A 60 14.23 -1.18 -7.27
N GLN A 61 14.69 -2.38 -7.59
CA GLN A 61 15.76 -2.61 -8.56
C GLN A 61 15.67 -4.05 -9.10
N PRO A 62 16.34 -4.35 -10.22
CA PRO A 62 16.37 -5.70 -10.77
C PRO A 62 17.02 -6.69 -9.79
N VAL A 63 16.40 -7.86 -9.61
CA VAL A 63 16.97 -8.96 -8.81
C VAL A 63 17.50 -10.04 -9.76
N ALA A 64 18.79 -10.35 -9.65
CA ALA A 64 19.46 -11.32 -10.52
C ALA A 64 18.79 -12.70 -10.45
N GLY A 65 18.48 -13.28 -11.62
CA GLY A 65 17.88 -14.60 -11.72
C GLY A 65 16.37 -14.66 -11.41
N LEU A 66 15.74 -13.55 -11.04
CA LEU A 66 14.29 -13.50 -10.82
C LEU A 66 13.56 -13.21 -12.13
N SER A 67 12.69 -14.15 -12.53
CA SER A 67 11.81 -13.96 -13.69
C SER A 67 10.46 -13.40 -13.25
N LEU A 68 10.22 -12.13 -13.56
CA LEU A 68 8.97 -11.43 -13.24
C LEU A 68 7.86 -11.79 -14.24
N ARG A 69 6.61 -11.77 -13.78
CA ARG A 69 5.42 -11.97 -14.63
C ARG A 69 5.13 -10.70 -15.45
N SER A 70 4.26 -10.81 -16.45
CA SER A 70 3.96 -9.71 -17.37
C SER A 70 3.42 -8.43 -16.70
N HIS A 71 2.79 -8.57 -15.54
CA HIS A 71 2.19 -7.48 -14.76
C HIS A 71 3.01 -7.10 -13.53
N ASP A 72 4.13 -7.78 -13.28
CA ASP A 72 5.13 -7.37 -12.30
C ASP A 72 6.05 -6.31 -12.91
N GLY A 73 6.88 -5.66 -12.10
CA GLY A 73 7.68 -4.52 -12.58
C GLY A 73 8.85 -4.15 -11.70
N VAL A 74 9.71 -3.29 -12.24
CA VAL A 74 10.94 -2.82 -11.60
C VAL A 74 11.11 -1.32 -11.79
N MET A 75 11.46 -0.63 -10.71
CA MET A 75 11.80 0.79 -10.76
C MET A 75 13.06 1.03 -11.59
N GLN A 76 13.00 2.01 -12.48
CA GLN A 76 14.13 2.50 -13.26
C GLN A 76 14.72 3.77 -12.62
N GLU A 77 15.98 4.09 -12.94
CA GLU A 77 16.72 5.23 -12.36
C GLU A 77 16.01 6.60 -12.52
N ALA A 78 15.10 6.74 -13.49
CA ALA A 78 14.34 7.96 -13.75
C ALA A 78 13.03 8.09 -12.93
N GLY A 79 12.79 7.21 -11.95
CA GLY A 79 11.53 7.22 -11.18
C GLY A 79 10.34 6.68 -11.98
N THR A 80 10.61 5.83 -12.98
CA THR A 80 9.59 5.15 -13.78
C THR A 80 9.58 3.68 -13.42
N LEU A 81 8.44 3.16 -12.97
CA LEU A 81 8.20 1.74 -12.80
C LEU A 81 7.88 1.13 -14.17
N LEU A 82 8.74 0.23 -14.64
CA LEU A 82 8.58 -0.50 -15.90
C LEU A 82 8.01 -1.89 -15.61
N LEU A 83 6.87 -2.22 -16.23
CA LEU A 83 6.22 -3.52 -16.10
C LEU A 83 6.73 -4.49 -17.18
N GLY A 84 6.63 -5.79 -16.91
CA GLY A 84 7.05 -6.85 -17.84
C GLY A 84 6.33 -6.82 -19.20
N ASN A 85 5.14 -6.23 -19.27
CA ASN A 85 4.36 -6.03 -20.49
C ASN A 85 4.72 -4.74 -21.25
N GLY A 86 5.72 -3.99 -20.79
CA GLY A 86 6.19 -2.73 -21.38
C GLY A 86 5.42 -1.48 -20.93
N GLN A 87 4.40 -1.61 -20.08
CA GLN A 87 3.74 -0.44 -19.49
C GLN A 87 4.67 0.29 -18.53
N GLN A 88 4.51 1.61 -18.46
CA GLN A 88 5.32 2.48 -17.63
C GLN A 88 4.42 3.32 -16.71
N LEU A 89 4.81 3.42 -15.45
CA LEU A 89 4.19 4.26 -14.43
C LEU A 89 5.26 5.21 -13.91
N THR A 90 5.13 6.51 -14.18
CA THR A 90 6.04 7.51 -13.63
C THR A 90 5.60 7.89 -12.22
N LEU A 91 6.54 8.00 -11.29
CA LEU A 91 6.28 8.58 -9.98
C LEU A 91 5.84 10.03 -10.13
N ALA A 92 4.75 10.38 -9.46
CA ALA A 92 4.28 11.75 -9.43
C ALA A 92 5.29 12.62 -8.68
N SER A 93 5.59 13.77 -9.28
CA SER A 93 6.40 14.82 -8.66
C SER A 93 5.59 16.08 -8.38
N THR A 94 4.46 16.24 -9.09
CA THR A 94 3.59 17.40 -8.97
C THR A 94 2.12 16.98 -9.04
N LYS A 95 1.27 17.64 -8.24
CA LYS A 95 -0.18 17.43 -8.27
C LYS A 95 -0.70 17.73 -9.68
N GLY A 96 -1.38 16.76 -10.29
CA GLY A 96 -2.01 16.85 -11.61
C GLY A 96 -1.21 16.19 -12.74
N ASP A 97 0.00 15.69 -12.49
CA ASP A 97 0.80 15.00 -13.52
C ASP A 97 0.28 13.58 -13.85
N GLY A 98 -0.67 13.07 -13.06
CA GLY A 98 -1.31 11.77 -13.28
C GLY A 98 -0.45 10.56 -12.90
N GLY A 99 0.74 10.79 -12.35
CA GLY A 99 1.68 9.76 -11.93
C GLY A 99 1.26 9.01 -10.65
N LEU A 100 2.07 8.02 -10.31
CA LEU A 100 1.98 7.24 -9.08
C LEU A 100 2.47 8.07 -7.89
N VAL A 101 1.55 8.41 -6.99
CA VAL A 101 1.86 9.24 -5.82
C VAL A 101 2.72 8.46 -4.82
N PRO A 102 3.88 8.98 -4.38
CA PRO A 102 4.78 8.27 -3.46
C PRO A 102 4.21 8.22 -2.04
N THR A 103 4.69 7.26 -1.23
CA THR A 103 4.24 7.05 0.16
C THR A 103 4.41 8.30 1.04
N SER A 104 5.45 9.11 0.79
CA SER A 104 5.72 10.36 1.51
C SER A 104 4.64 11.43 1.31
N ALA A 105 3.88 11.35 0.22
CA ALA A 105 2.86 12.32 -0.15
C ALA A 105 1.44 11.87 0.28
N LEU A 106 1.32 10.69 0.91
CA LEU A 106 0.02 10.12 1.30
C LEU A 106 -0.70 10.97 2.36
N ALA A 107 0.02 11.73 3.20
CA ALA A 107 -0.60 12.65 4.16
C ALA A 107 -1.43 13.74 3.47
N GLU A 108 -1.07 14.10 2.23
CA GLU A 108 -1.75 15.09 1.40
C GLU A 108 -2.75 14.45 0.42
N MET A 109 -3.17 13.19 0.64
CA MET A 109 -3.97 12.41 -0.30
C MET A 109 -5.20 13.16 -0.85
N ALA A 110 -5.86 14.01 -0.04
CA ALA A 110 -6.99 14.82 -0.50
C ALA A 110 -6.62 15.70 -1.71
N ASP A 111 -5.50 16.43 -1.60
CA ASP A 111 -5.05 17.36 -2.64
C ASP A 111 -4.63 16.62 -3.90
N TRP A 112 -3.99 15.46 -3.75
CA TRP A 112 -3.61 14.61 -4.88
C TRP A 112 -4.85 14.04 -5.60
N LEU A 113 -5.85 13.61 -4.84
CA LEU A 113 -7.12 13.14 -5.38
C LEU A 113 -7.90 14.26 -6.09
N GLU A 114 -7.90 15.48 -5.54
CA GLU A 114 -8.47 16.67 -6.20
C GLU A 114 -7.79 16.99 -7.52
N ALA A 115 -6.46 16.86 -7.55
CA ALA A 115 -5.67 17.02 -8.76
C ALA A 115 -5.82 15.85 -9.75
N GLY A 116 -6.67 14.87 -9.46
CA GLY A 116 -7.04 13.79 -10.38
C GLY A 116 -6.21 12.52 -10.27
N HIS A 117 -5.31 12.41 -9.28
CA HIS A 117 -4.53 11.19 -9.08
C HIS A 117 -5.42 10.04 -8.60
N ARG A 118 -5.09 8.82 -9.07
CA ARG A 118 -5.82 7.59 -8.74
C ARG A 118 -4.91 6.44 -8.33
N HIS A 119 -3.60 6.66 -8.32
CA HIS A 119 -2.57 5.67 -8.10
C HIS A 119 -1.67 6.13 -6.97
N PHE A 120 -1.60 5.35 -5.89
CA PHE A 120 -0.86 5.71 -4.68
C PHE A 120 0.03 4.57 -4.21
N CYS A 121 1.25 4.88 -3.82
CA CYS A 121 2.05 4.06 -2.93
C CYS A 121 1.60 4.32 -1.49
N CYS A 122 1.53 3.26 -0.70
CA CYS A 122 1.06 3.31 0.68
C CYS A 122 1.76 2.22 1.48
N SER A 123 2.11 2.50 2.74
CA SER A 123 2.56 1.45 3.66
C SER A 123 1.55 0.29 3.68
N ALA A 124 2.03 -0.95 3.60
CA ALA A 124 1.17 -2.13 3.63
C ALA A 124 0.33 -2.21 4.92
N ALA A 125 0.82 -1.63 6.02
CA ALA A 125 0.08 -1.56 7.27
C ALA A 125 -1.21 -0.72 7.14
N VAL A 126 -1.18 0.39 6.39
CA VAL A 126 -2.31 1.32 6.28
C VAL A 126 -3.06 1.27 4.96
N GLN A 127 -2.66 0.36 4.07
CA GLN A 127 -3.29 0.16 2.77
C GLN A 127 -4.81 -0.02 2.83
N PRO A 128 -5.41 -0.76 3.78
CA PRO A 128 -6.86 -0.97 3.79
C PRO A 128 -7.65 0.33 3.95
N VAL A 129 -7.19 1.24 4.81
CA VAL A 129 -7.81 2.56 5.02
C VAL A 129 -7.63 3.43 3.78
N ALA A 130 -6.39 3.52 3.25
CA ALA A 130 -6.12 4.30 2.05
C ALA A 130 -6.96 3.81 0.86
N ARG A 131 -7.11 2.49 0.69
CA ARG A 131 -7.90 1.87 -0.38
C ARG A 131 -9.38 2.21 -0.24
N ALA A 132 -9.91 2.11 0.97
CA ALA A 132 -11.30 2.47 1.22
C ALA A 132 -11.56 3.94 0.88
N ILE A 133 -10.66 4.85 1.28
CA ILE A 133 -10.76 6.28 0.93
C ILE A 133 -10.71 6.48 -0.59
N LEU A 134 -9.78 5.82 -1.29
CA LEU A 134 -9.67 5.89 -2.75
C LEU A 134 -10.95 5.42 -3.45
N ASN A 135 -11.58 4.35 -2.94
CA ASN A 135 -12.83 3.81 -3.48
C ASN A 135 -14.03 4.72 -3.20
N ILE A 136 -14.05 5.40 -2.05
CA ILE A 136 -15.11 6.34 -1.67
C ILE A 136 -14.99 7.64 -2.47
N TRP A 137 -13.78 8.12 -2.74
CA TRP A 137 -13.53 9.42 -3.38
C TRP A 137 -14.38 9.70 -4.64
N PRO A 138 -14.47 8.82 -5.65
CA PRO A 138 -15.29 9.08 -6.84
C PRO A 138 -16.80 9.08 -6.57
N LEU A 139 -17.25 8.52 -5.44
CA LEU A 139 -18.67 8.41 -5.07
C LEU A 139 -19.09 9.54 -4.14
N ASP A 140 -18.28 9.84 -3.13
CA ASP A 140 -18.53 10.89 -2.14
C ASP A 140 -17.20 11.50 -1.64
N PRO A 141 -16.70 12.56 -2.31
CA PRO A 141 -15.49 13.26 -1.89
C PRO A 141 -15.60 13.89 -0.49
N TYR A 142 -16.80 14.29 -0.05
CA TYR A 142 -16.99 14.89 1.26
C TYR A 142 -16.79 13.87 2.37
N LEU A 143 -17.33 12.66 2.18
CA LEU A 143 -17.12 11.57 3.12
C LEU A 143 -15.66 11.08 3.12
N ALA A 144 -15.03 10.96 1.95
CA ALA A 144 -13.61 10.61 1.87
C ALA A 144 -12.75 11.63 2.65
N ARG A 145 -13.02 12.93 2.51
CA ARG A 145 -12.38 13.99 3.31
C ARG A 145 -12.62 13.83 4.81
N HIS A 146 -13.84 13.49 5.22
CA HIS A 146 -14.14 13.25 6.63
C HIS A 146 -13.25 12.15 7.22
N PHE A 147 -13.02 11.05 6.51
CA PHE A 147 -12.09 10.02 6.95
C PHE A 147 -10.63 10.49 6.90
N LEU A 148 -10.24 11.27 5.90
CA LEU A 148 -8.90 11.86 5.81
C LEU A 148 -8.58 12.78 6.99
N VAL A 149 -9.56 13.51 7.55
CA VAL A 149 -9.36 14.31 8.78
C VAL A 149 -8.88 13.44 9.95
N SER A 150 -9.31 12.18 10.04
CA SER A 150 -8.82 11.24 11.06
C SER A 150 -7.55 10.51 10.63
N PHE A 151 -7.35 10.28 9.34
CA PHE A 151 -6.24 9.49 8.82
C PHE A 151 -4.94 10.29 8.68
N THR A 152 -5.00 11.53 8.21
CA THR A 152 -3.82 12.37 7.98
C THR A 152 -2.97 12.56 9.25
N PRO A 153 -3.54 12.86 10.44
CA PRO A 153 -2.73 12.94 11.66
C PRO A 153 -2.00 11.64 11.99
N LEU A 154 -2.68 10.49 11.80
CA LEU A 154 -2.05 9.18 12.01
C LEU A 154 -0.88 8.97 11.06
N LEU A 155 -1.00 9.37 9.79
CA LEU A 155 0.09 9.28 8.82
C LEU A 155 1.28 10.18 9.19
N CYS A 156 1.03 11.39 9.71
CA CYS A 156 2.07 12.33 10.11
C CYS A 156 2.83 11.90 11.37
N GLU A 157 2.17 11.20 12.29
CA GLU A 157 2.71 10.81 13.59
C GLU A 157 3.24 9.37 13.62
N ALA A 158 2.97 8.58 12.58
CA ALA A 158 3.32 7.16 12.55
C ALA A 158 4.83 6.93 12.64
N THR A 159 5.21 5.96 13.47
CA THR A 159 6.53 5.35 13.42
C THR A 159 6.49 4.01 12.69
N GLU A 160 7.65 3.51 12.26
CA GLU A 160 7.75 2.17 11.69
C GLU A 160 7.27 1.09 12.69
N ALA A 161 7.53 1.28 13.98
CA ALA A 161 7.07 0.37 15.02
C ALA A 161 5.53 0.33 15.11
N ASP A 162 4.86 1.47 14.94
CA ASP A 162 3.40 1.54 14.93
C ASP A 162 2.82 0.77 13.72
N TYR A 163 3.40 0.95 12.53
CA TYR A 163 2.99 0.19 11.35
C TYR A 163 3.17 -1.33 11.53
N LEU A 164 4.31 -1.75 12.09
CA LEU A 164 4.54 -3.16 12.37
C LEU A 164 3.57 -3.72 13.41
N ALA A 165 3.21 -2.92 14.42
CA ALA A 165 2.24 -3.29 15.45
C ALA A 165 0.81 -3.44 14.91
N VAL A 166 0.43 -2.76 13.81
CA VAL A 166 -0.87 -2.96 13.15
C VAL A 166 -1.05 -4.41 12.69
N PHE A 167 -0.01 -5.01 12.10
CA PHE A 167 -0.11 -6.40 11.64
C PHE A 167 -0.35 -7.36 12.81
N GLN A 168 0.28 -7.12 13.96
CA GLN A 168 0.05 -7.90 15.18
C GLN A 168 -1.35 -7.66 15.76
N ALA A 169 -1.82 -6.41 15.76
CA ALA A 169 -3.13 -6.02 16.26
C ALA A 169 -4.29 -6.66 15.49
N ARG A 170 -4.12 -6.92 14.18
CA ARG A 170 -5.10 -7.65 13.36
C ARG A 170 -5.21 -9.13 13.74
N GLU A 171 -4.09 -9.80 14.06
CA GLU A 171 -4.08 -11.20 14.49
C GLU A 171 -4.57 -11.36 15.92
N SER A 172 -4.19 -10.43 16.81
CA SER A 172 -4.48 -10.49 18.24
C SER A 172 -5.12 -9.20 18.73
N PRO A 173 -6.41 -8.95 18.43
CA PRO A 173 -7.09 -7.71 18.79
C PRO A 173 -7.20 -7.44 20.30
N ALA A 174 -7.03 -8.48 21.12
CA ALA A 174 -7.08 -8.41 22.58
C ALA A 174 -5.75 -7.98 23.23
N MET A 175 -4.65 -7.92 22.48
CA MET A 175 -3.37 -7.44 23.00
C MET A 175 -3.42 -5.94 23.32
N ALA A 176 -2.70 -5.53 24.35
CA ALA A 176 -2.48 -4.11 24.63
C ALA A 176 -1.76 -3.46 23.45
N GLN A 177 -2.29 -2.33 22.99
CA GLN A 177 -1.84 -1.60 21.81
C GLN A 177 -1.56 -0.15 22.18
N SER A 178 -0.63 0.50 21.47
CA SER A 178 -0.41 1.94 21.59
C SER A 178 -1.68 2.72 21.20
N ASP A 179 -1.80 3.96 21.67
CA ASP A 179 -2.94 4.83 21.33
C ASP A 179 -3.05 5.04 19.82
N TRP A 180 -1.92 5.15 19.12
CA TRP A 180 -1.87 5.26 17.66
C TRP A 180 -2.47 4.03 16.99
N VAL A 181 -2.04 2.81 17.38
CA VAL A 181 -2.53 1.56 16.78
C VAL A 181 -4.02 1.39 17.06
N GLN A 182 -4.49 1.71 18.27
CA GLN A 182 -5.91 1.66 18.60
C GLN A 182 -6.74 2.64 17.75
N ALA A 183 -6.24 3.87 17.57
CA ALA A 183 -6.89 4.87 16.75
C ALA A 183 -6.99 4.44 15.28
N TYR A 184 -5.89 3.92 14.72
CA TYR A 184 -5.86 3.37 13.37
C TYR A 184 -6.82 2.17 13.22
N MET A 185 -6.76 1.17 14.10
CA MET A 185 -7.63 -0.01 14.03
C MET A 185 -9.12 0.35 14.16
N LYS A 186 -9.46 1.39 14.94
CA LYS A 186 -10.83 1.93 15.02
C LYS A 186 -11.27 2.60 13.73
N LEU A 187 -10.36 3.29 13.03
CA LEU A 187 -10.63 3.88 11.72
C LEU A 187 -10.84 2.79 10.67
N GLU A 188 -9.94 1.82 10.60
CA GLU A 188 -10.04 0.67 9.69
C GLU A 188 -11.37 -0.08 9.86
N LYS A 189 -11.75 -0.42 11.11
CA LYS A 189 -13.03 -1.10 11.40
C LYS A 189 -14.25 -0.29 10.95
N ARG A 190 -14.22 1.04 11.09
CA ARG A 190 -15.31 1.92 10.64
C ARG A 190 -15.47 1.89 9.13
N LEU A 191 -14.36 1.96 8.39
CA LEU A 191 -14.36 1.90 6.93
C LEU A 191 -14.75 0.52 6.41
N HIS A 192 -14.25 -0.55 7.05
CA HIS A 192 -14.57 -1.92 6.67
C HIS A 192 -16.08 -2.21 6.75
N ARG A 193 -16.71 -1.90 7.90
CA ARG A 193 -18.15 -2.07 8.10
C ARG A 193 -19.03 -1.28 7.12
N SER A 194 -18.51 -0.16 6.62
CA SER A 194 -19.31 0.75 5.82
C SER A 194 -19.19 0.47 4.31
N TYR A 195 -18.08 -0.14 3.86
CA TYR A 195 -17.74 -0.17 2.42
C TYR A 195 -16.99 -1.41 1.89
N LEU A 196 -16.55 -2.35 2.74
CA LEU A 196 -15.84 -3.56 2.28
C LEU A 196 -16.71 -4.83 2.31
N ASP A 197 -17.88 -4.81 2.93
CA ASP A 197 -18.89 -5.89 2.95
C ASP A 197 -19.86 -5.86 1.74
N HIS A 198 -19.65 -4.96 0.77
CA HIS A 198 -20.50 -4.80 -0.42
C HIS A 198 -19.76 -5.14 -1.72
#